data_AF-A0A353PAM8-F1
#
_entry.id   AF-A0A353PAM8-F1
#
_cell.length_a   1.000
_cell.length_b   1.000
_cell.length_c   1.000
_cell.angle_alpha   90.00
_cell.angle_beta   90.00
_cell.angle_gamma   90.00
#
_symmetry.space_group_name_H-M   'P 1'
#
loop_
_entity.id
_entity.type
_entity.pdbx_description
1 polymer ?
#
loop_
_entity_poly.entity_id
_entity_poly.type
_entity_poly.pdbx_seq_one_letter_code
_entity_poly.pdbx_strand_id
1 'polypeptide(L)' 'TGLGLSIAQDLIGRHGGTIECHTRPGETRFSVFLPLQQGES' A
#
# COMPACT_ATOMS: atom_id res chain seq x y z
N THR A 1 -7.43 -8.44 -15.31
CA THR A 1 -6.19 -7.66 -15.53
C THR A 1 -5.93 -6.84 -14.28
N GLY A 2 -4.79 -7.07 -13.61
CA GLY A 2 -4.49 -6.55 -12.26
C GLY A 2 -4.03 -5.09 -12.20
N LEU A 3 -4.56 -4.23 -13.08
CA LEU A 3 -4.08 -2.85 -13.26
C LEU A 3 -4.18 -2.00 -11.98
N GLY A 4 -5.25 -2.16 -11.19
CA GLY A 4 -5.46 -1.36 -9.99
C GLY A 4 -4.38 -1.58 -8.93
N LEU A 5 -3.94 -2.83 -8.74
CA LEU A 5 -2.92 -3.14 -7.73
C LEU A 5 -1.54 -2.62 -8.14
N SER A 6 -1.17 -2.74 -9.43
CA SER A 6 0.09 -2.20 -9.92
C SER A 6 0.16 -0.67 -9.82
N ILE A 7 -0.94 0.03 -10.08
CA ILE A 7 -1.01 1.49 -9.93
C ILE A 7 -0.89 1.88 -8.45
N ALA A 8 -1.61 1.18 -7.57
CA ALA A 8 -1.53 1.43 -6.13
C ALA A 8 -0.12 1.18 -5.58
N GLN A 9 0.53 0.09 -5.98
CA GLN A 9 1.91 -0.24 -5.60
C GLN A 9 2.90 0.85 -6.03
N ASP A 10 2.81 1.33 -7.27
CA ASP A 10 3.68 2.39 -7.79
C ASP A 10 3.49 3.70 -7.02
N LEU A 11 2.24 4.14 -6.83
CA LEU A 11 1.94 5.38 -6.09
C LEU A 11 2.45 5.31 -4.65
N ILE A 12 2.14 4.23 -3.94
CA ILE A 12 2.54 4.05 -2.54
C ILE A 12 4.06 3.99 -2.41
N GLY A 13 4.74 3.29 -3.32
CA GLY A 13 6.20 3.22 -3.37
C GLY A 13 6.86 4.58 -3.59
N ARG A 14 6.29 5.44 -4.45
CA ARG A 14 6.78 6.82 -4.65
C ARG A 14 6.70 7.68 -3.39
N HIS A 15 5.77 7.37 -2.49
CA HIS A 15 5.65 8.04 -1.18
C HIS A 15 6.47 7.34 -0.07
N GLY A 16 7.36 6.40 -0.43
CA GLY A 16 8.18 5.65 0.52
C GLY A 16 7.38 4.65 1.36
N GLY A 17 6.15 4.34 0.95
CA GLY A 17 5.28 3.40 1.64
C GLY A 17 5.32 2.00 1.04
N THR A 18 4.51 1.11 1.63
CA THR A 18 4.30 -0.26 1.16
C THR A 18 2.82 -0.63 1.19
N ILE A 19 2.43 -1.60 0.36
CA ILE A 19 1.10 -2.22 0.36
C ILE A 19 1.24 -3.74 0.47
N GLU A 20 0.49 -4.32 1.41
CA GLU A 20 0.41 -5.76 1.62
C GLU A 20 -1.00 -6.27 1.33
N CYS A 21 -1.09 -7.48 0.79
CA CYS A 21 -2.36 -8.16 0.53
C CYS A 21 -2.44 -9.44 1.38
N HIS A 22 -3.45 -9.51 2.24
CA HIS A 22 -3.75 -10.67 3.06
C HIS A 22 -5.13 -11.20 2.66
N THR A 23 -5.20 -12.47 2.27
CA THR A 23 -6.43 -13.09 1.76
C THR A 23 -6.73 -14.40 2.47
N ARG A 24 -8.01 -14.62 2.75
CA ARG A 24 -8.59 -15.89 3.19
C ARG A 24 -9.93 -16.08 2.48
N PRO A 25 -10.48 -17.30 2.37
CA PRO A 25 -11.78 -17.50 1.75
C PRO A 25 -12.85 -16.58 2.35
N GLY A 26 -13.52 -15.77 1.51
CA GLY A 26 -14.55 -14.81 1.92
C GLY A 26 -14.04 -13.45 2.43
N GLU A 27 -12.72 -13.23 2.52
CA GLU A 27 -12.16 -11.96 2.97
C GLU A 27 -10.83 -11.64 2.28
N THR A 28 -10.74 -10.43 1.73
CA THR A 28 -9.50 -9.88 1.21
C THR A 28 -9.23 -8.54 1.87
N ARG A 29 -8.03 -8.38 2.42
CA ARG A 29 -7.60 -7.16 3.09
C ARG A 29 -6.33 -6.63 2.46
N PHE A 30 -6.32 -5.34 2.18
CA PHE A 30 -5.14 -4.59 1.78
C PHE A 30 -4.72 -3.67 2.93
N SER A 31 -3.45 -3.73 3.31
CA SER A 31 -2.85 -2.87 4.34
C SER A 31 -1.85 -1.93 3.69
N VAL A 32 -1.93 -0.63 4.00
CA VAL A 32 -1.01 0.38 3.47
C VAL A 32 -0.22 0.98 4.63
N PHE A 33 1.10 1.01 4.48
CA PHE A 33 2.01 1.61 5.45
C PHE A 33 2.69 2.81 4.79
N LEU A 34 2.59 3.98 5.40
CA LEU A 34 3.23 5.21 4.94
C LEU A 34 4.20 5.70 6.02
N PRO A 35 5.37 6.23 5.65
CA PRO A 35 6.23 6.92 6.60
C PRO A 35 5.48 8.11 7.21
N LEU A 36 5.52 8.24 8.53
CA LEU A 36 5.14 9.49 9.17
C LEU A 36 6.25 10.50 8.87
N GLN A 37 5.91 11.68 8.35
CA GLN A 37 6.88 12.78 8.28
C GLN A 37 7.46 12.97 9.69
N GLN A 38 8.79 12.89 9.81
CA GLN A 38 9.45 13.45 10.97
C GLN A 38 9.10 14.93 10.96
N GLY A 39 8.37 15.38 11.99
CA GLY A 39 7.98 16.77 12.13
C GLY A 39 9.19 17.65 11.83
N GLU A 40 9.01 18.60 10.91
CA GLU A 40 10.00 19.63 10.62
C GLU A 40 10.45 20.23 11.96
N SER A 41 11.76 20.20 12.21
CA SER A 41 12.38 20.72 13.44
C SER A 41 12.20 22.23 13.56
#